data_AF-A0A0S8J7Y6-F1
#
_entry.id   AF-A0A0S8J7Y6-F1
#
_cell.length_a   1.000
_cell.length_b   1.000
_cell.length_c   1.000
_cell.angle_alpha   90.00
_cell.angle_beta   90.00
_cell.angle_gamma   90.00
#
_symmetry.space_group_name_H-M   'P 1'
#
loop_
_entity.id
_entity.type
_entity.pdbx_description
1 polymer ?
#
loop_
_entity_poly.entity_id
_entity_poly.type
_entity_poly.pdbx_seq_one_letter_code
_entity_poly.pdbx_strand_id
1 'polypeptide(L)'
;MRQNACGENFRAAHIIRQATRANYNQELSMEGTERHLGQLMCWLAIACIMASLASCSSKPEDAIVGKWSEIDGTETLEFFKDGTVSVVDKGTTRTGDYRFIEKDRMRLQLGGLGILAGPIDVVAKVSISKDELTLTLAGGDVGKYRKVK
;
A
#
# COMPACT_ATOMS: atom_id res chain seq x y z
N MET A 1 46.63 64.88 -46.03
CA MET A 1 46.61 63.54 -45.36
C MET A 1 45.82 63.64 -44.06
N ARG A 2 44.50 63.41 -44.07
CA ARG A 2 43.65 63.21 -42.87
C ARG A 2 42.39 62.43 -43.29
N GLN A 3 42.44 61.10 -43.28
CA GLN A 3 41.23 60.27 -43.50
C GLN A 3 41.10 59.03 -42.58
N ASN A 4 41.98 58.79 -41.62
CA ASN A 4 42.01 57.48 -40.96
C ASN A 4 41.31 57.40 -39.59
N ALA A 5 40.90 58.51 -38.97
CA ALA A 5 40.40 58.51 -37.59
C ALA A 5 38.88 58.21 -37.44
N CYS A 6 38.10 58.23 -38.53
CA CYS A 6 36.64 58.07 -38.46
C CYS A 6 36.20 56.59 -38.52
N GLY A 7 36.99 55.71 -39.13
CA GLY A 7 36.63 54.29 -39.34
C GLY A 7 36.79 53.39 -38.12
N GLU A 8 37.72 53.69 -37.21
CA GLU A 8 38.00 52.84 -36.04
C GLU A 8 36.96 52.98 -34.93
N ASN A 9 36.42 54.18 -34.71
CA ASN A 9 35.38 54.44 -33.71
C ASN A 9 34.05 53.73 -34.05
N PHE A 10 33.73 53.58 -35.34
CA PHE A 10 32.49 52.91 -35.77
C PHE A 10 32.55 51.39 -35.57
N ARG A 11 33.74 50.79 -35.75
CA ARG A 11 33.95 49.35 -35.53
C ARG A 11 33.88 48.98 -34.04
N ALA A 12 34.46 49.80 -33.17
CA ALA A 12 34.39 49.58 -31.73
C ALA A 12 32.95 49.64 -31.18
N ALA A 13 32.17 50.64 -31.61
CA ALA A 13 30.77 50.77 -31.18
C ALA A 13 29.90 49.59 -31.64
N HIS A 14 30.15 49.04 -32.82
CA HIS A 14 29.40 47.90 -33.34
C HIS A 14 29.73 46.60 -32.58
N ILE A 15 30.99 46.37 -32.23
CA ILE A 15 31.42 45.20 -31.45
C ILE A 15 30.83 45.23 -30.04
N ILE A 16 30.85 46.39 -29.38
CA ILE A 16 30.25 46.55 -28.05
C ILE A 16 28.74 46.26 -28.12
N ARG A 17 28.06 46.79 -29.15
CA ARG A 17 26.61 46.57 -29.32
C ARG A 17 26.25 45.11 -29.58
N GLN A 18 27.11 44.36 -30.29
CA GLN A 18 26.92 42.92 -30.50
C GLN A 18 27.20 42.11 -29.22
N ALA A 19 28.25 42.46 -28.47
CA ALA A 19 28.57 41.81 -27.21
C ALA A 19 27.47 42.00 -26.16
N THR A 20 26.90 43.22 -26.04
CA THR A 20 25.80 43.49 -25.10
C THR A 20 24.52 42.73 -25.47
N ARG A 21 24.21 42.57 -26.77
CA ARG A 21 23.06 41.77 -27.22
C ARG A 21 23.22 40.28 -26.92
N ALA A 22 24.44 39.75 -27.08
CA ALA A 22 24.71 38.35 -26.78
C ALA A 22 24.56 38.05 -25.28
N ASN A 23 25.06 38.95 -24.42
CA ASN A 23 24.97 38.78 -22.97
C ASN A 23 23.52 38.83 -22.45
N TYR A 24 22.72 39.79 -22.93
CA TYR A 24 21.31 39.91 -22.55
C TYR A 24 20.48 38.69 -22.93
N ASN A 25 20.74 38.09 -24.10
CA ASN A 25 20.05 36.89 -24.54
C ASN A 25 20.43 35.64 -23.72
N GLN A 26 21.60 35.64 -23.09
CA GLN A 26 22.07 34.52 -22.27
C GLN A 26 21.44 34.53 -20.86
N GLU A 27 21.23 35.71 -20.26
CA GLU A 27 20.54 35.86 -18.97
C GLU A 27 19.06 35.49 -19.07
N LEU A 28 18.36 35.91 -20.13
CA LEU A 28 16.96 35.55 -20.37
C LEU A 28 16.73 34.04 -20.58
N SER A 29 17.74 33.30 -21.02
CA SER A 29 17.64 31.85 -21.18
C SER A 29 17.75 31.09 -19.86
N MET A 30 18.30 31.68 -18.79
CA MET A 30 18.44 31.00 -17.49
C MET A 30 17.16 31.07 -16.64
N GLU A 31 16.31 32.09 -16.80
CA GLU A 31 15.09 32.25 -15.99
C GLU A 31 13.91 31.35 -16.42
N GLY A 32 13.97 30.77 -17.63
CA GLY A 32 12.89 29.92 -18.17
C GLY A 32 12.91 28.48 -17.66
N THR A 33 14.10 27.92 -17.42
CA THR A 33 14.29 26.51 -17.05
C THR A 33 13.99 26.23 -15.58
N GLU A 34 14.15 27.21 -14.69
CA GLU A 34 13.91 27.03 -13.24
C GLU A 34 12.42 26.89 -12.90
N ARG A 35 11.52 27.53 -13.67
CA ARG A 35 10.06 27.46 -13.46
C ARG A 35 9.50 26.07 -13.79
N HIS A 36 10.05 25.44 -14.82
CA HIS A 36 9.66 24.09 -15.24
C HIS A 36 10.15 23.01 -14.28
N LEU A 37 11.36 23.17 -13.73
CA LEU A 37 11.91 22.25 -12.73
C LEU A 37 11.10 22.29 -11.43
N GLY A 38 10.74 23.48 -10.95
CA GLY A 38 9.89 23.64 -9.76
C GLY A 38 8.50 23.02 -9.94
N GLN A 39 7.89 23.22 -11.12
CA GLN A 39 6.56 22.68 -11.41
C GLN A 39 6.56 21.15 -11.54
N LEU A 40 7.60 20.56 -12.15
CA LEU A 40 7.75 19.10 -12.23
C LEU A 40 8.01 18.47 -10.86
N MET A 41 8.77 19.13 -9.97
CA MET A 41 8.96 18.66 -8.60
C MET A 41 7.66 18.69 -7.78
N CYS A 42 6.84 19.73 -7.93
CA CYS A 42 5.53 19.79 -7.25
C CYS A 42 4.60 18.65 -7.72
N TRP A 43 4.56 18.37 -9.02
CA TRP A 43 3.77 17.26 -9.56
C TRP A 43 4.25 15.89 -9.07
N LEU A 44 5.56 15.69 -8.99
CA LEU A 44 6.15 14.46 -8.43
C LEU A 44 5.80 14.30 -6.95
N ALA A 45 5.89 15.38 -6.17
CA ALA A 45 5.55 15.37 -4.74
C ALA A 45 4.06 15.06 -4.50
N ILE A 46 3.16 15.66 -5.29
CA ILE A 46 1.71 15.40 -5.19
C ILE A 46 1.38 13.95 -5.56
N ALA A 47 2.02 13.39 -6.59
CA ALA A 47 1.87 11.99 -6.97
C ALA A 47 2.33 11.03 -5.86
N CYS A 48 3.46 11.33 -5.20
CA CYS A 48 3.96 10.55 -4.06
C CYS A 48 3.02 10.59 -2.84
N ILE A 49 2.38 11.74 -2.57
CA ILE A 49 1.42 11.89 -1.47
C ILE A 49 0.11 11.15 -1.77
N MET A 50 -0.33 11.12 -3.02
CA MET A 50 -1.52 10.35 -3.41
C MET A 50 -1.28 8.84 -3.37
N ALA A 51 -0.08 8.38 -3.70
CA ALA A 51 0.29 6.96 -3.67
C ALA A 51 0.35 6.38 -2.24
N SER A 52 0.61 7.20 -1.22
CA SER A 52 0.73 6.73 0.17
C SER A 52 -0.62 6.49 0.87
N LEU A 53 -1.72 7.05 0.36
CA LEU A 53 -3.07 6.85 0.92
C LEU A 53 -3.69 5.48 0.58
N ALA A 54 -3.13 4.74 -0.38
CA ALA A 54 -3.63 3.42 -0.77
C ALA A 54 -3.17 2.27 0.15
N SER A 55 -2.28 2.53 1.11
CA SER A 55 -1.74 1.50 2.03
C SER A 55 -2.35 1.61 3.43
N CYS A 56 -3.67 1.77 3.53
CA CYS A 56 -4.40 1.43 4.75
C CYS A 56 -4.53 -0.09 4.85
N SER A 57 -3.42 -0.79 5.10
CA SER A 57 -3.45 -2.20 5.48
C SER A 57 -3.92 -2.25 6.93
N SER A 58 -5.23 -2.38 7.16
CA SER A 58 -5.75 -2.78 8.47
C SER A 58 -4.99 -4.02 8.92
N LYS A 59 -4.56 -4.06 10.20
CA LYS A 59 -3.84 -5.22 10.72
C LYS A 59 -4.68 -6.47 10.46
N PRO A 60 -4.07 -7.60 10.02
CA PRO A 60 -4.83 -8.83 9.76
C PRO A 60 -5.63 -9.29 10.99
N GLU A 61 -5.11 -9.00 12.18
CA GLU A 61 -5.76 -9.16 13.49
C GLU A 61 -7.10 -8.43 13.60
N ASP A 62 -7.19 -7.19 13.12
CA ASP A 62 -8.43 -6.41 13.15
C ASP A 62 -9.41 -6.86 12.05
N ALA A 63 -8.89 -7.27 10.89
CA ALA A 63 -9.69 -7.66 9.74
C ALA A 63 -10.45 -8.98 9.96
N ILE A 64 -9.86 -9.92 10.71
CA ILE A 64 -10.47 -11.24 10.96
C ILE A 64 -11.61 -11.20 11.96
N VAL A 65 -11.62 -10.22 12.87
CA VAL A 65 -12.64 -10.11 13.92
C VAL A 65 -14.03 -9.99 13.31
N GLY A 66 -14.96 -10.74 13.91
CA GLY A 66 -16.36 -10.83 13.50
C GLY A 66 -16.78 -12.25 13.17
N LYS A 67 -18.02 -12.35 12.67
CA LYS A 67 -18.68 -13.62 12.35
C LYS A 67 -18.60 -13.92 10.86
N TRP A 68 -18.36 -15.17 10.53
CA TRP A 68 -18.13 -15.68 9.18
C TRP A 68 -18.94 -16.95 8.98
N SER A 69 -19.65 -17.06 7.86
CA SER A 69 -20.41 -18.25 7.47
C SER A 69 -19.72 -18.92 6.30
N GLU A 70 -19.58 -20.23 6.34
CA GLU A 70 -19.02 -21.00 5.24
C GLU A 70 -19.83 -20.80 3.96
N ILE A 71 -19.15 -20.70 2.82
CA ILE A 71 -19.76 -20.65 1.50
C ILE A 71 -20.06 -22.08 1.07
N ASP A 72 -21.31 -22.36 0.75
CA ASP A 72 -21.82 -23.69 0.36
C ASP A 72 -21.75 -24.77 1.47
N GLY A 73 -21.58 -24.36 2.73
CA GLY A 73 -21.52 -25.25 3.89
C GLY A 73 -22.35 -24.78 5.08
N THR A 74 -22.20 -25.46 6.21
CA THR A 74 -22.96 -25.19 7.45
C THR A 74 -22.11 -24.62 8.58
N GLU A 75 -20.79 -24.54 8.38
CA GLU A 75 -19.88 -24.06 9.41
C GLU A 75 -20.00 -22.54 9.58
N THR A 76 -19.94 -22.08 10.82
CA THR A 76 -19.87 -20.68 11.19
C THR A 76 -18.71 -20.46 12.15
N LEU A 77 -17.89 -19.45 11.88
CA LEU A 77 -16.76 -19.04 12.69
C LEU A 77 -17.03 -17.66 13.29
N GLU A 78 -16.70 -17.44 14.55
CA GLU A 78 -16.73 -16.11 15.16
C GLU A 78 -15.41 -15.84 15.88
N PHE A 79 -14.69 -14.83 15.40
CA PHE A 79 -13.40 -14.41 15.95
C PHE A 79 -13.59 -13.17 16.81
N PHE A 80 -13.14 -13.25 18.06
CA PHE A 80 -13.27 -12.19 19.04
C PHE A 80 -11.94 -11.44 19.25
N LYS A 81 -12.02 -10.16 19.61
CA LYS A 81 -10.84 -9.29 19.82
C LYS A 81 -9.91 -9.77 20.94
N ASP A 82 -10.39 -10.60 21.84
CA ASP A 82 -9.62 -11.17 22.94
C ASP A 82 -8.75 -12.36 22.53
N GLY A 83 -8.82 -12.78 21.26
CA GLY A 83 -8.07 -13.92 20.74
C GLY A 83 -8.82 -15.25 20.86
N THR A 84 -10.10 -15.25 21.23
CA THR A 84 -10.93 -16.46 21.24
C THR A 84 -11.67 -16.66 19.92
N VAL A 85 -11.99 -17.91 19.60
CA VAL A 85 -12.78 -18.30 18.43
C VAL A 85 -13.89 -19.27 18.83
N SER A 86 -15.08 -19.06 18.26
CA SER A 86 -16.18 -20.03 18.30
C SER A 86 -16.39 -20.62 16.92
N VAL A 87 -16.51 -21.94 16.86
CA VAL A 87 -16.77 -22.73 15.65
C VAL A 87 -18.05 -23.49 15.86
N VAL A 88 -19.04 -23.25 15.01
CA VAL A 88 -20.31 -23.97 15.01
C VAL A 88 -20.42 -24.73 13.70
N ASP A 89 -20.48 -26.06 13.76
CA ASP A 89 -20.78 -26.89 12.59
C ASP A 89 -21.80 -27.96 12.96
N LYS A 90 -22.83 -28.13 12.12
CA LYS A 90 -23.91 -29.13 12.28
C LYS A 90 -24.50 -29.18 13.70
N GLY A 91 -24.65 -28.02 14.35
CA GLY A 91 -25.21 -27.89 15.70
C GLY A 91 -24.24 -28.22 16.84
N THR A 92 -22.98 -28.57 16.54
CA THR A 92 -21.92 -28.72 17.55
C THR A 92 -21.12 -27.43 17.64
N THR A 93 -20.94 -26.91 18.84
CA THR A 93 -20.09 -25.74 19.09
C THR A 93 -18.76 -26.18 19.70
N ARG A 94 -17.67 -25.65 19.16
CA ARG A 94 -16.33 -25.74 19.75
C ARG A 94 -15.80 -24.34 19.97
N THR A 95 -15.12 -24.15 21.08
CA THR A 95 -14.44 -22.89 21.40
C THR A 95 -12.95 -23.14 21.54
N GLY A 96 -12.17 -22.11 21.33
CA GLY A 96 -10.73 -22.18 21.45
C GLY A 96 -10.10 -20.81 21.32
N ASP A 97 -8.79 -20.83 21.13
CA ASP A 97 -7.98 -19.64 20.98
C ASP A 97 -7.42 -19.57 19.56
N TYR A 98 -7.19 -18.35 19.08
CA TYR A 98 -6.51 -18.09 17.82
C TYR A 98 -5.45 -17.01 18.00
N ARG A 99 -4.38 -17.11 17.21
CA ARG A 99 -3.36 -16.06 17.12
C ARG A 99 -2.69 -16.07 15.76
N PHE A 100 -2.41 -14.89 15.22
CA PHE A 100 -1.50 -14.77 14.09
C PHE A 100 -0.08 -15.06 14.54
N ILE A 101 0.58 -16.00 13.88
CA ILE A 101 2.00 -16.30 14.08
C ILE A 101 2.86 -15.65 13.00
N GLU A 102 2.26 -15.34 11.85
CA GLU A 102 2.81 -14.55 10.75
C GLU A 102 1.66 -13.74 10.10
N LYS A 103 1.98 -12.87 9.13
CA LYS A 103 0.98 -12.00 8.48
C LYS A 103 -0.18 -12.76 7.84
N ASP A 104 0.09 -13.93 7.27
CA ASP A 104 -0.87 -14.79 6.57
C ASP A 104 -1.01 -16.17 7.21
N ARG A 105 -0.50 -16.37 8.44
CA ARG A 105 -0.61 -17.65 9.16
C ARG A 105 -1.19 -17.46 10.54
N MET A 106 -2.23 -18.23 10.82
CA MET A 106 -2.93 -18.25 12.09
C MET A 106 -2.85 -19.63 12.71
N ARG A 107 -2.52 -19.68 13.99
CA ARG A 107 -2.64 -20.87 14.83
C ARG A 107 -4.01 -20.86 15.48
N LEU A 108 -4.71 -21.99 15.38
CA LEU A 108 -6.00 -22.27 16.00
C LEU A 108 -5.81 -23.39 17.02
N GLN A 109 -6.21 -23.15 18.26
CA GLN A 109 -6.21 -24.13 19.32
C GLN A 109 -7.65 -24.36 19.76
N LEU A 110 -8.30 -25.36 19.18
CA LEU A 110 -9.70 -25.68 19.41
C LEU A 110 -9.85 -26.74 20.49
N GLY A 111 -10.90 -26.63 21.31
CA GLY A 111 -11.32 -27.72 22.19
C GLY A 111 -11.61 -29.00 21.39
N GLY A 112 -11.12 -30.14 21.89
CA GLY A 112 -11.34 -31.44 21.26
C GLY A 112 -12.79 -31.93 21.39
N LEU A 113 -13.14 -32.95 20.60
CA LEU A 113 -14.45 -33.62 20.66
C LEU A 113 -14.54 -34.51 21.93
N GLY A 114 -14.85 -33.90 23.06
CA GLY A 114 -15.07 -34.59 24.34
C GLY A 114 -13.80 -34.94 25.10
N ILE A 115 -13.95 -35.67 26.21
CA ILE A 115 -12.90 -35.92 27.23
C ILE A 115 -11.72 -36.76 26.70
N LEU A 116 -11.87 -37.42 25.54
CA LEU A 116 -10.90 -38.37 24.98
C LEU A 116 -10.04 -37.78 23.86
N ALA A 117 -10.49 -36.71 23.22
CA ALA A 117 -9.72 -35.99 22.19
C ALA A 117 -9.16 -34.73 22.83
N GLY A 118 -7.83 -34.67 22.99
CA GLY A 118 -7.15 -33.46 23.49
C GLY A 118 -7.40 -32.24 22.57
N PRO A 119 -6.94 -31.06 23.01
CA PRO A 119 -7.06 -29.84 22.19
C PRO A 119 -6.42 -30.04 20.82
N ILE A 120 -7.11 -29.58 19.79
CA ILE A 120 -6.67 -29.66 18.40
C ILE A 120 -5.89 -28.38 18.10
N ASP A 121 -4.63 -28.53 17.73
CA ASP A 121 -3.73 -27.41 17.43
C ASP A 121 -3.38 -27.42 15.94
N VAL A 122 -3.82 -26.41 15.20
CA VAL A 122 -3.70 -26.35 13.74
C VAL A 122 -3.18 -25.01 13.30
N VAL A 123 -2.30 -25.01 12.29
CA VAL A 123 -1.86 -23.80 11.61
C VAL A 123 -2.56 -23.73 10.24
N ALA A 124 -3.26 -22.62 9.99
CA ALA A 124 -3.92 -22.33 8.74
C ALA A 124 -3.32 -21.09 8.09
N LYS A 125 -3.22 -21.11 6.76
CA LYS A 125 -2.98 -19.90 5.97
C LYS A 125 -4.28 -19.11 5.89
N VAL A 126 -4.21 -17.81 6.12
CA VAL A 126 -5.35 -16.89 6.16
C VAL A 126 -5.25 -15.91 5.00
N SER A 127 -6.33 -15.77 4.25
CA SER A 127 -6.51 -14.69 3.29
C SER A 127 -7.86 -14.01 3.53
N ILE A 128 -7.83 -12.71 3.77
CA ILE A 128 -9.02 -11.90 3.98
C ILE A 128 -9.06 -10.83 2.90
N SER A 129 -10.18 -10.77 2.18
CA SER A 129 -10.44 -9.76 1.17
C SER A 129 -11.88 -9.28 1.31
N LYS A 130 -12.05 -8.03 1.78
CA LYS A 130 -13.36 -7.44 2.07
C LYS A 130 -14.19 -8.33 3.01
N ASP A 131 -15.23 -8.94 2.49
CA ASP A 131 -16.18 -9.79 3.21
C ASP A 131 -15.93 -11.28 2.96
N GLU A 132 -14.78 -11.66 2.41
CA GLU A 132 -14.41 -13.06 2.16
C GLU A 132 -13.17 -13.45 2.95
N LEU A 133 -13.26 -14.60 3.62
CA LEU A 133 -12.21 -15.26 4.37
C LEU A 133 -11.91 -16.61 3.71
N THR A 134 -10.64 -16.89 3.47
CA THR A 134 -10.17 -18.21 3.04
C THR A 134 -9.18 -18.73 4.09
N LEU A 135 -9.44 -19.94 4.57
CA LEU A 135 -8.56 -20.70 5.46
C LEU A 135 -8.02 -21.90 4.68
N THR A 136 -6.70 -22.02 4.56
CA THR A 136 -6.06 -23.20 3.97
C THR A 136 -5.29 -23.95 5.02
N LEU A 137 -5.73 -25.15 5.34
CA LEU A 137 -5.10 -26.05 6.30
C LEU A 137 -3.87 -26.71 5.66
N ALA A 138 -2.91 -27.15 6.48
CA ALA A 138 -1.69 -27.79 5.99
C ALA A 138 -1.95 -29.07 5.15
N GLY A 139 -3.11 -29.71 5.33
CA GLY A 139 -3.55 -30.87 4.53
C GLY A 139 -4.08 -30.54 3.13
N GLY A 140 -4.19 -29.25 2.78
CA GLY A 140 -4.73 -28.80 1.50
C GLY A 140 -6.24 -28.52 1.52
N ASP A 141 -6.92 -28.81 2.63
CA ASP A 141 -8.33 -28.44 2.82
C ASP A 141 -8.48 -26.92 2.83
N VAL A 142 -9.41 -26.41 2.02
CA VAL A 142 -9.68 -24.98 1.87
C VAL A 142 -11.10 -24.68 2.31
N GLY A 143 -11.25 -23.99 3.43
CA GLY A 143 -12.52 -23.40 3.86
C GLY A 143 -12.67 -21.99 3.30
N LYS A 144 -13.85 -21.68 2.75
CA LYS A 144 -14.19 -20.34 2.26
C LYS A 144 -15.40 -19.83 3.00
N TYR A 145 -15.34 -18.59 3.47
CA TYR A 145 -16.37 -18.00 4.30
C TYR A 145 -16.70 -16.59 3.86
N ARG A 146 -17.94 -16.19 4.11
CA ARG A 146 -18.43 -14.82 3.93
C ARG A 146 -18.73 -14.18 5.27
N LYS A 147 -18.34 -12.91 5.42
CA LYS A 147 -18.61 -12.13 6.62
C LYS A 147 -20.11 -11.95 6.80
N VAL A 148 -20.60 -12.25 8.01
CA VAL A 148 -21.98 -12.02 8.39
C VAL A 148 -22.10 -10.56 8.81
N LYS A 149 -23.09 -9.85 8.22
CA LYS A 149 -23.37 -8.45 8.53
C LYS A 149 -24.03 -8.28 9.89
#